data_AF-A0A6A6X221-F1
#
_entry.id   AF-A0A6A6X221-F1
#
_cell.length_a   1.000
_cell.length_b   1.000
_cell.length_c   1.000
_cell.angle_alpha   90.00
_cell.angle_beta   90.00
_cell.angle_gamma   90.00
#
_symmetry.space_group_name_H-M   'P 1'
#
loop_
_entity.id
_entity.type
_entity.pdbx_description
1 polymer ?
#
loop_
_entity_poly.entity_id
_entity_poly.type
_entity_poly.pdbx_seq_one_letter_code
_entity_poly.pdbx_strand_id
1 'polypeptide(L)'
;MAPMLLSIILHLLRQSIIRTYLGITTILQPQSRSRLILASAATGILLPLLLGTKAANTQIFTPVETPTPDQNEAVDQVGGWFYFANWVDRGMTIRSGPDVRMCLLNLAKALEEVQVLSAAEYNGAAGALSLLPTAGALLGAPTREMWIVYKLVPIAGILSMFLSMGATITPSDVGEYESGKAFSFSGIMPMTRTDAAHGDNEDERDEEGFRELSDSKRFARDVKARASHSLGGDVSLKIWFAIFCQLFFIGVILVAMWYSQRGSVIPWWCRVWGWMFFWYFIIIITSVFDNIVAAPFTHSWTLRVARAPSKIHADSISPESRVTNFDRDLFPTVMDRLKTGVKLNRRVRFQENDKSAYSRTCFYVVISVQGISAWHASLQLLSRMISIVVFGFGTALFASATLMSISAALMLLALVLPMAFAGRVVAMWIAAEMNKHNKTILHTVVKTKKEAGEYMEEILDIPGLQIETMGHVIMEGICFKRRSRFLSAATYIGLLAKPYTDSSVKKAVKGQKQDSIPMLHMHEAQLEGTEGGVRPSEDPESDVPELRRKPKR
;
A
#
# COMPACT_ATOMS: atom_id res chain seq x y z
N MET A 1 31.41 -37.78 22.83
CA MET A 1 32.27 -36.59 22.56
C MET A 1 31.76 -35.67 21.45
N ALA A 2 31.12 -36.18 20.38
CA ALA A 2 30.50 -35.35 19.33
C ALA A 2 29.42 -34.31 19.77
N PRO A 3 28.55 -34.56 20.78
CA PRO A 3 27.52 -33.58 21.15
C PRO A 3 28.07 -32.37 21.91
N MET A 4 29.19 -32.50 22.63
CA MET A 4 29.84 -31.36 23.31
C MET A 4 30.50 -30.41 22.32
N LEU A 5 31.13 -30.94 21.27
CA LEU A 5 31.81 -30.14 20.26
C LEU A 5 30.80 -29.31 19.43
N LEU A 6 29.62 -29.87 19.14
CA LEU A 6 28.54 -29.15 18.47
C LEU A 6 27.96 -28.04 19.36
N SER A 7 27.81 -28.27 20.67
CA SER A 7 27.33 -27.26 21.60
C SER A 7 28.31 -26.10 21.74
N ILE A 8 29.62 -26.37 21.75
CA ILE A 8 30.66 -25.33 21.82
C ILE A 8 30.71 -24.53 20.51
N ILE A 9 30.62 -25.18 19.35
CA ILE A 9 30.58 -24.50 18.05
C ILE A 9 29.31 -23.63 17.92
N LEU A 10 28.15 -24.12 18.37
CA LEU A 10 26.90 -23.33 18.38
C LEU A 10 26.98 -22.13 19.34
N HIS A 11 27.65 -22.28 20.49
CA HIS A 11 27.80 -21.18 21.43
C HIS A 11 28.79 -20.12 20.93
N LEU A 12 29.87 -20.53 20.28
CA LEU A 12 30.86 -19.64 19.66
C LEU A 12 30.28 -18.92 18.44
N LEU A 13 29.48 -19.59 17.60
CA LEU A 13 28.75 -18.96 16.50
C LEU A 13 27.70 -17.96 17.01
N ARG A 14 26.98 -18.30 18.08
CA ARG A 14 25.99 -17.40 18.69
C ARG A 14 26.64 -16.15 19.29
N GLN A 15 27.77 -16.28 19.98
CA GLN A 15 28.49 -15.12 20.54
C GLN A 15 29.19 -14.28 19.47
N SER A 16 29.71 -14.90 18.40
CA SER A 16 30.29 -14.20 17.27
C SER A 16 29.23 -13.39 16.52
N ILE A 17 28.10 -14.01 16.16
CA ILE A 17 26.98 -13.34 15.48
C ILE A 17 26.43 -12.19 16.31
N ILE A 18 26.26 -12.34 17.63
CA ILE A 18 25.76 -11.27 18.50
C ILE A 18 26.76 -10.11 18.59
N ARG A 19 28.08 -10.36 18.65
CA ARG A 19 29.10 -9.31 18.64
C ARG A 19 29.22 -8.61 17.28
N THR A 20 29.04 -9.32 16.17
CA THR A 20 28.97 -8.70 14.84
C THR A 20 27.68 -7.87 14.66
N TYR A 21 26.55 -8.33 15.22
CA TYR A 21 25.28 -7.60 15.18
C TYR A 21 25.32 -6.30 16.00
N LEU A 22 25.94 -6.34 17.18
CA LEU A 22 26.07 -5.16 18.05
C LEU A 22 27.15 -4.18 17.55
N GLY A 23 28.25 -4.66 16.97
CA GLY A 23 29.32 -3.82 16.41
C GLY A 23 28.92 -3.09 15.11
N ILE A 24 27.99 -3.64 14.32
CA ILE A 24 27.50 -3.00 13.10
C ILE A 24 26.41 -1.96 13.40
N THR A 25 25.70 -2.08 14.54
CA THR A 25 24.62 -1.13 14.91
C THR A 25 25.11 0.23 15.42
N THR A 26 26.36 0.36 15.85
CA THR A 26 26.89 1.61 16.43
C THR A 26 27.69 2.48 15.47
N ILE A 27 28.09 1.96 14.29
CA ILE A 27 28.96 2.69 13.34
C ILE A 27 28.19 3.26 12.13
N LEU A 28 26.92 2.89 11.91
CA LEU A 28 26.19 3.34 10.72
C LEU A 28 24.75 3.81 11.01
N GLN A 29 24.59 5.12 11.17
CA GLN A 29 23.38 5.86 10.83
C GLN A 29 23.74 7.08 9.96
N PRO A 30 22.88 7.53 9.01
CA PRO A 30 21.75 6.82 8.40
C PRO A 30 21.57 7.11 6.88
N GLN A 31 21.46 6.08 6.03
CA GLN A 31 20.77 6.27 4.71
C GLN A 31 20.15 5.04 4.01
N SER A 32 20.04 3.84 4.62
CA SER A 32 19.45 2.69 3.88
C SER A 32 18.70 1.65 4.73
N ARG A 33 17.56 2.04 5.31
CA ARG A 33 16.68 1.08 6.01
C ARG A 33 15.76 0.24 5.11
N SER A 34 15.74 0.45 3.79
CA SER A 34 15.00 -0.42 2.86
C SER A 34 15.69 -1.75 2.56
N ARG A 35 16.95 -1.93 2.98
CA ARG A 35 17.77 -3.12 2.68
C ARG A 35 17.49 -4.32 3.59
N LEU A 36 16.93 -4.10 4.79
CA LEU A 36 16.78 -5.18 5.78
C LEU A 36 15.51 -6.04 5.57
N ILE A 37 14.44 -5.47 5.00
CA ILE A 37 13.16 -6.17 4.84
C ILE A 37 13.19 -7.13 3.64
N LEU A 38 13.93 -6.79 2.57
CA LEU A 38 14.06 -7.66 1.39
C LEU A 38 15.02 -8.84 1.61
N ALA A 39 16.07 -8.66 2.42
CA ALA A 39 17.00 -9.74 2.75
C ALA A 39 16.37 -10.79 3.69
N SER A 40 15.47 -10.40 4.61
CA SER A 40 14.80 -11.34 5.51
C SER A 40 13.69 -12.15 4.82
N ALA A 41 13.03 -11.59 3.80
CA ALA A 41 12.01 -12.30 3.03
C ALA A 41 12.63 -13.40 2.13
N ALA A 42 13.78 -13.13 1.51
CA ALA A 42 14.47 -14.12 0.67
C ALA A 42 15.11 -15.25 1.49
N THR A 43 15.64 -14.95 2.69
CA THR A 43 16.23 -15.98 3.58
C THR A 43 15.18 -16.80 4.33
N GLY A 44 13.99 -16.23 4.61
CA GLY A 44 12.89 -16.94 5.27
C GLY A 44 12.20 -18.01 4.40
N ILE A 45 12.24 -17.88 3.06
CA ILE A 45 11.60 -18.83 2.14
C ILE A 45 12.56 -19.96 1.72
N LEU A 46 13.87 -19.68 1.62
CA LEU A 46 14.87 -20.67 1.18
C LEU A 46 15.33 -21.64 2.29
N LEU A 47 15.31 -21.21 3.56
CA LEU A 47 15.82 -22.02 4.67
C LEU A 47 14.92 -23.22 5.06
N PRO A 48 13.57 -23.15 5.00
CA PRO A 48 12.71 -24.31 5.25
C PRO A 48 12.80 -25.37 4.15
N LEU A 49 13.18 -24.99 2.92
CA LEU A 49 13.36 -25.90 1.78
C LEU A 49 14.67 -26.71 1.86
N LEU A 50 15.67 -26.24 2.61
CA LEU A 50 16.99 -26.89 2.75
C LEU A 50 17.12 -27.76 4.01
N LEU A 51 16.23 -27.61 5.00
CA LEU A 51 16.23 -28.42 6.22
C LEU A 51 15.42 -29.70 6.01
N GLY A 52 16.07 -30.69 5.39
CA GLY A 52 15.51 -32.02 5.16
C GLY A 52 14.92 -32.66 6.41
N THR A 53 13.69 -33.15 6.30
CA THR A 53 12.99 -33.89 7.35
C THR A 53 13.63 -35.26 7.54
N LYS A 54 14.18 -35.53 8.74
CA LYS A 54 14.62 -36.87 9.13
C LYS A 54 13.42 -37.80 9.25
N ALA A 55 13.43 -38.92 8.52
CA ALA A 55 12.45 -39.99 8.68
C ALA A 55 12.66 -40.68 10.03
N ALA A 56 11.63 -40.67 10.88
CA ALA A 56 11.64 -41.31 12.20
C ALA A 56 10.80 -42.60 12.20
N ASN A 57 11.28 -43.54 13.02
CA ASN A 57 10.82 -44.89 13.33
C ASN A 57 9.40 -45.31 12.91
N THR A 58 9.36 -46.46 12.25
CA THR A 58 8.16 -47.13 11.75
C THR A 58 7.43 -47.90 12.87
N GLN A 59 6.32 -47.35 13.37
CA GLN A 59 5.32 -48.16 14.09
C GLN A 59 4.45 -48.96 13.09
N ILE A 60 3.86 -50.05 13.57
CA ILE A 60 2.94 -50.91 12.83
C ILE A 60 1.64 -50.13 12.56
N PHE A 61 1.22 -50.13 11.31
CA PHE A 61 0.04 -49.41 10.81
C PHE A 61 -1.25 -50.01 11.39
N THR A 62 -2.05 -49.18 12.04
CA THR A 62 -3.48 -49.44 12.26
C THR A 62 -4.26 -48.42 11.41
N PRO A 63 -5.02 -48.86 10.39
CA PRO A 63 -5.78 -47.92 9.57
C PRO A 63 -6.71 -47.09 10.45
N VAL A 64 -6.69 -45.77 10.27
CA VAL A 64 -7.80 -44.93 10.73
C VAL A 64 -9.05 -45.46 10.02
N GLU A 65 -10.14 -45.61 10.78
CA GLU A 65 -11.40 -46.25 10.40
C GLU A 65 -11.70 -46.13 8.90
N THR A 66 -12.04 -47.26 8.28
CA THR A 66 -12.54 -47.31 6.90
C THR A 66 -13.56 -46.18 6.68
N PRO A 67 -13.42 -45.36 5.63
CA PRO A 67 -14.38 -44.31 5.32
C PRO A 67 -15.80 -44.88 5.34
N THR A 68 -16.76 -44.11 5.86
CA THR A 68 -18.14 -44.57 5.93
C THR A 68 -18.66 -44.86 4.52
N PRO A 69 -19.64 -45.76 4.34
CA PRO A 69 -20.24 -46.03 3.03
C PRO A 69 -20.65 -44.74 2.30
N ASP A 70 -21.21 -43.76 3.03
CA ASP A 70 -21.61 -42.45 2.51
C ASP A 70 -20.43 -41.58 2.01
N GLN A 71 -19.23 -41.75 2.57
CA GLN A 71 -18.01 -41.05 2.14
C GLN A 71 -17.41 -41.67 0.87
N ASN A 72 -17.60 -42.98 0.68
CA ASN A 72 -17.18 -43.69 -0.52
C ASN A 72 -18.12 -43.41 -1.69
N GLU A 73 -19.42 -43.30 -1.42
CA GLU A 73 -20.40 -42.93 -2.44
C GLU A 73 -20.22 -41.48 -2.93
N ALA A 74 -19.78 -40.54 -2.09
CA ALA A 74 -19.70 -39.11 -2.41
C ALA A 74 -18.82 -38.73 -3.62
N VAL A 75 -17.97 -39.65 -4.08
CA VAL A 75 -17.00 -39.43 -5.15
C VAL A 75 -17.36 -40.16 -6.44
N ASP A 76 -18.08 -41.28 -6.35
CA ASP A 76 -18.34 -42.21 -7.46
C ASP A 76 -19.84 -42.41 -7.75
N GLN A 77 -20.67 -41.39 -7.48
CA GLN A 77 -22.10 -41.49 -7.81
C GLN A 77 -22.34 -41.31 -9.31
N VAL A 78 -22.81 -42.39 -9.95
CA VAL A 78 -23.40 -42.38 -11.30
C VAL A 78 -24.59 -41.40 -11.41
N GLY A 79 -25.15 -40.97 -10.27
CA GLY A 79 -26.30 -40.05 -10.17
C GLY A 79 -26.02 -38.55 -10.27
N GLY A 80 -24.76 -38.11 -10.41
CA GLY A 80 -24.42 -36.72 -10.75
C GLY A 80 -24.49 -35.67 -9.63
N TRP A 81 -24.74 -36.05 -8.38
CA TRP A 81 -24.72 -35.13 -7.22
C TRP A 81 -23.36 -35.14 -6.52
N PHE A 82 -22.75 -33.96 -6.36
CA PHE A 82 -21.48 -33.80 -5.65
C PHE A 82 -21.71 -33.47 -4.16
N TYR A 83 -21.43 -34.42 -3.27
CA TYR A 83 -21.56 -34.23 -1.82
C TYR A 83 -20.35 -33.49 -1.25
N PHE A 84 -20.41 -32.16 -1.34
CA PHE A 84 -19.33 -31.27 -0.95
C PHE A 84 -18.81 -31.51 0.48
N ALA A 85 -19.71 -31.73 1.45
CA ALA A 85 -19.35 -31.97 2.85
C ALA A 85 -18.57 -33.28 3.04
N ASN A 86 -19.04 -34.38 2.44
CA ASN A 86 -18.38 -35.69 2.52
C ASN A 86 -17.00 -35.66 1.85
N TRP A 87 -16.85 -34.93 0.74
CA TRP A 87 -15.56 -34.72 0.08
C TRP A 87 -14.55 -34.02 1.00
N VAL A 88 -14.99 -32.94 1.67
CA VAL A 88 -14.17 -32.23 2.66
C VAL A 88 -13.81 -33.14 3.83
N ASP A 89 -14.78 -33.84 4.40
CA ASP A 89 -14.55 -34.71 5.56
C ASP A 89 -13.60 -35.86 5.23
N ARG A 90 -13.71 -36.47 4.04
CA ARG A 90 -12.73 -37.46 3.56
C ARG A 90 -11.32 -36.89 3.51
N GLY A 91 -11.14 -35.70 2.93
CA GLY A 91 -9.84 -35.02 2.87
C GLY A 91 -9.29 -34.64 4.25
N MET A 92 -10.15 -34.34 5.22
CA MET A 92 -9.78 -34.10 6.62
C MET A 92 -9.38 -35.40 7.33
N THR A 93 -10.14 -36.48 7.14
CA THR A 93 -9.89 -37.80 7.74
C THR A 93 -8.58 -38.40 7.25
N ILE A 94 -8.24 -38.24 5.97
CA ILE A 94 -6.93 -38.68 5.45
C ILE A 94 -5.79 -37.98 6.20
N ARG A 95 -5.97 -36.71 6.55
CA ARG A 95 -4.97 -35.89 7.25
C ARG A 95 -4.94 -36.03 8.77
N SER A 96 -5.97 -36.63 9.38
CA SER A 96 -6.15 -36.66 10.84
C SER A 96 -5.11 -37.51 11.57
N GLY A 97 -4.30 -38.28 10.83
CA GLY A 97 -3.24 -39.12 11.38
C GLY A 97 -2.15 -38.34 12.16
N PRO A 98 -1.52 -39.00 13.16
CA PRO A 98 -0.51 -38.38 14.03
C PRO A 98 0.81 -38.08 13.29
N ASP A 99 1.09 -38.76 12.18
CA ASP A 99 2.36 -38.68 11.43
C ASP A 99 2.13 -38.58 9.91
N VAL A 100 3.14 -38.07 9.18
CA VAL A 100 3.11 -37.96 7.71
C VAL A 100 2.93 -39.32 7.05
N ARG A 101 3.55 -40.37 7.61
CA ARG A 101 3.41 -41.74 7.12
C ARG A 101 1.97 -42.23 7.20
N MET A 102 1.27 -41.96 8.30
CA MET A 102 -0.14 -42.32 8.45
C MET A 102 -1.02 -41.58 7.43
N CYS A 103 -0.74 -40.30 7.20
CA CYS A 103 -1.44 -39.52 6.17
C CYS A 103 -1.24 -40.13 4.76
N LEU A 104 0.00 -40.51 4.42
CA LEU A 104 0.30 -41.16 3.14
C LEU A 104 -0.35 -42.55 2.99
N LEU A 105 -0.39 -43.34 4.06
CA LEU A 105 -1.04 -44.66 4.04
C LEU A 105 -2.57 -44.54 3.92
N ASN A 106 -3.18 -43.59 4.64
CA ASN A 106 -4.60 -43.28 4.50
C ASN A 106 -4.92 -42.77 3.09
N LEU A 107 -4.04 -41.95 2.51
CA LEU A 107 -4.18 -41.48 1.14
C LEU A 107 -4.05 -42.63 0.13
N ALA A 108 -3.07 -43.51 0.29
CA ALA A 108 -2.89 -44.67 -0.59
C ALA A 108 -4.13 -45.58 -0.56
N LYS A 109 -4.64 -45.90 0.63
CA LYS A 109 -5.89 -46.65 0.79
C LYS A 109 -7.07 -45.95 0.11
N ALA A 110 -7.20 -44.64 0.31
CA ALA A 110 -8.25 -43.86 -0.33
C ALA A 110 -8.13 -43.83 -1.86
N LEU A 111 -6.92 -43.94 -2.41
CA LEU A 111 -6.68 -44.00 -3.86
C LEU A 111 -6.89 -45.41 -4.45
N GLU A 112 -6.69 -46.47 -3.67
CA GLU A 112 -7.02 -47.85 -4.08
C GLU A 112 -8.53 -48.07 -4.23
N GLU A 113 -9.32 -47.38 -3.42
CA GLU A 113 -10.79 -47.42 -3.47
C GLU A 113 -11.37 -46.61 -4.65
N VAL A 114 -10.57 -45.71 -5.24
CA VAL A 114 -10.97 -44.86 -6.38
C VAL A 114 -10.83 -45.68 -7.67
N GLN A 115 -11.93 -45.85 -8.41
CA GLN A 115 -11.91 -46.56 -9.68
C GLN A 115 -10.99 -45.87 -10.72
N VAL A 116 -10.53 -46.62 -11.72
CA VAL A 116 -9.66 -46.10 -12.80
C VAL A 116 -10.32 -44.92 -13.54
N LEU A 117 -11.65 -44.91 -13.67
CA LEU A 117 -12.39 -43.83 -14.33
C LEU A 117 -12.30 -42.51 -13.53
N SER A 118 -12.51 -42.57 -12.23
CA SER A 118 -12.33 -41.43 -11.32
C SER A 118 -10.88 -40.94 -11.24
N ALA A 119 -9.88 -41.82 -11.43
CA ALA A 119 -8.48 -41.39 -11.53
C ALA A 119 -8.22 -40.45 -12.71
N ALA A 120 -8.90 -40.64 -13.85
CA ALA A 120 -8.83 -39.73 -14.98
C ALA A 120 -9.47 -38.37 -14.65
N GLU A 121 -10.59 -38.35 -13.91
CA GLU A 121 -11.24 -37.10 -13.46
C GLU A 121 -10.32 -36.30 -12.53
N TYR A 122 -9.65 -36.95 -11.59
CA TYR A 122 -8.69 -36.32 -10.68
C TYR A 122 -7.50 -35.70 -11.42
N ASN A 123 -6.95 -36.42 -12.40
CA ASN A 123 -5.87 -35.89 -13.24
C ASN A 123 -6.35 -34.70 -14.10
N GLY A 124 -7.58 -34.78 -14.63
CA GLY A 124 -8.21 -33.69 -15.37
C GLY A 124 -8.41 -32.43 -14.51
N ALA A 125 -8.87 -32.60 -13.27
CA ALA A 125 -9.05 -31.53 -12.30
C ALA A 125 -7.71 -30.86 -11.93
N ALA A 126 -6.67 -31.65 -11.67
CA ALA A 126 -5.32 -31.15 -11.41
C ALA A 126 -4.78 -30.34 -12.62
N GLY A 127 -5.01 -30.83 -13.84
CA GLY A 127 -4.71 -30.13 -15.08
C GLY A 127 -5.47 -28.80 -15.20
N ALA A 128 -6.78 -28.79 -14.94
CA ALA A 128 -7.60 -27.59 -14.99
C ALA A 128 -7.15 -26.53 -13.96
N LEU A 129 -6.82 -26.95 -12.74
CA LEU A 129 -6.31 -26.03 -11.71
C LEU A 129 -4.90 -25.52 -11.99
N SER A 130 -4.08 -26.29 -12.70
CA SER A 130 -2.77 -25.82 -13.17
C SER A 130 -2.88 -24.65 -14.16
N LEU A 131 -4.07 -24.41 -14.74
CA LEU A 131 -4.37 -23.26 -15.57
C LEU A 131 -4.73 -22.00 -14.78
N LEU A 132 -5.03 -22.08 -13.47
CA LEU A 132 -5.31 -20.89 -12.65
C LEU A 132 -4.18 -19.85 -12.73
N PRO A 133 -2.89 -20.23 -12.58
CA PRO A 133 -1.80 -19.31 -12.83
C PRO A 133 -1.85 -18.67 -14.24
N THR A 134 -2.10 -19.48 -15.28
CA THR A 134 -2.21 -18.99 -16.66
C THR A 134 -3.39 -18.04 -16.85
N ALA A 135 -4.53 -18.31 -16.21
CA ALA A 135 -5.70 -17.46 -16.25
C ALA A 135 -5.42 -16.09 -15.57
N GLY A 136 -4.62 -16.08 -14.51
CA GLY A 136 -4.11 -14.84 -13.92
C GLY A 136 -3.29 -14.02 -14.92
N ALA A 137 -2.43 -14.66 -15.70
CA ALA A 137 -1.66 -13.99 -16.76
C ALA A 137 -2.56 -13.45 -17.90
N LEU A 138 -3.57 -14.23 -18.32
CA LEU A 138 -4.49 -13.85 -19.41
C LEU A 138 -5.45 -12.73 -19.04
N LEU A 139 -5.99 -12.76 -17.81
CA LEU A 139 -6.78 -11.65 -17.28
C LEU A 139 -5.92 -10.40 -17.16
N GLY A 140 -4.59 -10.54 -17.26
CA GLY A 140 -3.56 -9.76 -16.61
C GLY A 140 -2.95 -8.58 -17.35
N ALA A 141 -3.42 -8.21 -18.54
CA ALA A 141 -2.80 -7.13 -19.30
C ALA A 141 -2.61 -5.87 -18.42
N PRO A 142 -1.39 -5.28 -18.41
CA PRO A 142 -1.11 -4.07 -17.65
C PRO A 142 -1.96 -2.95 -18.22
N THR A 143 -2.66 -2.23 -17.33
CA THR A 143 -3.57 -1.16 -17.72
C THR A 143 -3.19 0.10 -16.97
N ARG A 144 -3.08 1.21 -17.70
CA ARG A 144 -2.78 2.54 -17.15
C ARG A 144 -3.74 2.89 -16.00
N GLU A 145 -5.01 2.51 -16.14
CA GLU A 145 -6.09 2.71 -15.17
C GLU A 145 -5.75 2.09 -13.81
N MET A 146 -5.22 0.88 -13.83
CA MET A 146 -4.95 0.13 -12.62
C MET A 146 -3.70 0.68 -11.90
N TRP A 147 -2.71 1.19 -12.64
CA TRP A 147 -1.61 1.97 -12.07
C TRP A 147 -2.09 3.27 -11.43
N ILE A 148 -3.02 3.98 -12.08
CA ILE A 148 -3.65 5.18 -11.53
C ILE A 148 -4.33 4.83 -10.20
N VAL A 149 -5.17 3.79 -10.15
CA VAL A 149 -5.83 3.34 -8.91
C VAL A 149 -4.81 3.05 -7.82
N TYR A 150 -3.73 2.34 -8.14
CA TYR A 150 -2.66 2.06 -7.19
C TYR A 150 -1.97 3.33 -6.65
N LYS A 151 -1.79 4.37 -7.48
CA LYS A 151 -1.23 5.65 -7.02
C LYS A 151 -2.23 6.48 -6.23
N LEU A 152 -3.51 6.45 -6.61
CA LEU A 152 -4.56 7.27 -6.03
C LEU A 152 -5.12 6.73 -4.71
N VAL A 153 -5.32 5.42 -4.66
CA VAL A 153 -5.86 4.67 -3.52
C VAL A 153 -5.06 3.36 -3.41
N PRO A 154 -3.85 3.41 -2.80
CA PRO A 154 -2.94 2.26 -2.73
C PRO A 154 -3.58 0.97 -2.18
N ILE A 155 -4.46 1.08 -1.18
CA ILE A 155 -5.23 -0.06 -0.68
C ILE A 155 -6.05 -0.71 -1.81
N ALA A 156 -6.83 0.06 -2.56
CA ALA A 156 -7.64 -0.47 -3.66
C ALA A 156 -6.76 -1.10 -4.75
N GLY A 157 -5.61 -0.49 -5.06
CA GLY A 157 -4.64 -1.07 -6.00
C GLY A 157 -4.11 -2.43 -5.53
N ILE A 158 -3.74 -2.56 -4.25
CA ILE A 158 -3.30 -3.83 -3.66
C ILE A 158 -4.44 -4.85 -3.69
N LEU A 159 -5.65 -4.49 -3.26
CA LEU A 159 -6.82 -5.39 -3.34
C LEU A 159 -7.11 -5.85 -4.77
N SER A 160 -6.90 -4.97 -5.75
CA SER A 160 -7.02 -5.31 -7.18
C SER A 160 -5.93 -6.29 -7.63
N MET A 161 -4.71 -6.22 -7.08
CA MET A 161 -3.65 -7.23 -7.31
C MET A 161 -4.06 -8.59 -6.73
N PHE A 162 -4.63 -8.61 -5.51
CA PHE A 162 -5.20 -9.82 -4.91
C PHE A 162 -6.23 -10.45 -5.86
N LEU A 163 -7.24 -9.68 -6.28
CA LEU A 163 -8.28 -10.16 -7.16
C LEU A 163 -7.78 -10.60 -8.53
N SER A 164 -6.72 -9.96 -9.05
CA SER A 164 -6.17 -10.32 -10.36
C SER A 164 -5.24 -11.54 -10.33
N MET A 165 -5.21 -12.32 -9.24
CA MET A 165 -4.34 -13.48 -9.08
C MET A 165 -2.87 -13.19 -9.41
N GLY A 166 -2.39 -12.01 -9.04
CA GLY A 166 -1.00 -11.60 -9.24
C GLY A 166 -0.65 -11.08 -10.64
N ALA A 167 -1.63 -10.71 -11.46
CA ALA A 167 -1.34 -10.02 -12.71
C ALA A 167 -0.62 -8.66 -12.53
N THR A 168 0.11 -8.25 -13.57
CA THR A 168 0.78 -6.95 -13.59
C THR A 168 -0.21 -5.81 -13.82
N ILE A 169 0.10 -4.66 -13.22
CA ILE A 169 -0.70 -3.45 -13.15
C ILE A 169 0.05 -2.28 -13.77
N THR A 170 1.37 -2.26 -13.65
CA THR A 170 2.21 -1.19 -14.20
C THR A 170 2.36 -1.31 -15.72
N PRO A 171 2.03 -0.25 -16.48
CA PRO A 171 2.44 -0.12 -17.86
C PRO A 171 3.95 -0.33 -18.05
N SER A 172 4.33 -0.99 -19.15
CA SER A 172 5.75 -1.11 -19.51
C SER A 172 6.25 0.08 -20.32
N ASP A 173 5.37 0.77 -21.04
CA ASP A 173 5.74 1.91 -21.88
C ASP A 173 5.68 3.23 -21.10
N VAL A 174 6.75 4.03 -21.22
CA VAL A 174 6.86 5.37 -20.62
C VAL A 174 5.79 6.30 -21.21
N GLY A 175 5.46 6.13 -22.51
CA GLY A 175 4.50 6.97 -23.22
C GLY A 175 3.06 6.85 -22.69
N GLU A 176 2.71 5.73 -22.05
CA GLU A 176 1.41 5.54 -21.42
C GLU A 176 1.23 6.38 -20.16
N TYR A 177 2.33 6.87 -19.57
CA TYR A 177 2.25 7.66 -18.35
C TYR A 177 2.06 9.16 -18.60
N GLU A 178 2.30 9.66 -19.82
CA GLU A 178 2.19 11.09 -20.14
C GLU A 178 0.72 11.54 -20.17
N SER A 179 0.42 12.65 -19.48
CA SER A 179 -0.95 13.17 -19.33
C SER A 179 -1.53 13.80 -20.61
N GLY A 180 -0.68 14.14 -21.59
CA GLY A 180 -1.09 14.80 -22.84
C GLY A 180 -1.76 13.88 -23.86
N LYS A 181 -1.59 12.56 -23.74
CA LYS A 181 -2.34 11.60 -24.56
C LYS A 181 -3.66 11.28 -23.86
N ALA A 182 -4.76 11.82 -24.39
CA ALA A 182 -6.11 11.55 -23.92
C ALA A 182 -6.33 10.04 -23.74
N PHE A 183 -7.09 9.66 -22.71
CA PHE A 183 -7.44 8.26 -22.41
C PHE A 183 -8.22 7.64 -23.57
N SER A 184 -7.53 7.15 -24.60
CA SER A 184 -8.11 6.29 -25.61
C SER A 184 -8.13 4.88 -25.03
N PHE A 185 -9.28 4.48 -24.47
CA PHE A 185 -9.50 3.10 -24.04
C PHE A 185 -9.30 2.20 -25.26
N SER A 186 -8.20 1.44 -25.28
CA SER A 186 -7.87 0.54 -26.38
C SER A 186 -8.91 -0.58 -26.43
N GLY A 187 -9.96 -0.39 -27.22
CA GLY A 187 -10.96 -1.42 -27.53
C GLY A 187 -12.43 -1.09 -27.23
N ILE A 188 -12.73 -0.05 -26.45
CA ILE A 188 -14.11 0.44 -26.30
C ILE A 188 -14.09 1.89 -26.76
N MET A 189 -14.63 2.15 -27.96
CA MET A 189 -14.83 3.51 -28.46
C MET A 189 -15.41 4.37 -27.34
N PRO A 190 -14.91 5.59 -27.11
CA PRO A 190 -15.53 6.50 -26.17
C PRO A 190 -16.97 6.78 -26.62
N MET A 191 -17.93 6.00 -26.10
CA MET A 191 -19.37 6.11 -26.37
C MET A 191 -19.96 7.41 -25.82
N THR A 192 -19.20 8.12 -25.01
CA THR A 192 -19.42 9.55 -24.80
C THR A 192 -18.34 10.30 -25.55
N ARG A 193 -18.68 10.68 -26.78
CA ARG A 193 -18.33 11.98 -27.37
C ARG A 193 -18.90 13.06 -26.43
N THR A 194 -18.43 13.12 -25.18
CA THR A 194 -18.54 14.35 -24.41
C THR A 194 -17.73 15.33 -25.20
N ASP A 195 -18.43 16.26 -25.83
CA ASP A 195 -17.95 17.53 -26.35
C ASP A 195 -16.60 17.86 -25.71
N ALA A 196 -15.53 17.42 -26.36
CA ALA A 196 -14.21 17.93 -26.08
C ALA A 196 -14.27 19.35 -26.62
N ALA A 197 -14.74 20.24 -25.74
CA ALA A 197 -14.67 21.68 -25.83
C ALA A 197 -14.74 22.22 -27.27
N HIS A 198 -15.97 22.34 -27.79
CA HIS A 198 -16.28 23.37 -28.77
C HIS A 198 -16.43 24.75 -28.09
N GLY A 199 -15.51 25.06 -27.17
CA GLY A 199 -15.56 26.21 -26.27
C GLY A 199 -14.20 26.43 -25.64
N ASP A 200 -13.26 26.88 -26.46
CA ASP A 200 -12.34 28.01 -26.20
C ASP A 200 -11.39 28.12 -27.40
N ASN A 201 -11.94 28.58 -28.52
CA ASN A 201 -11.17 29.14 -29.65
C ASN A 201 -10.63 30.55 -29.31
N GLU A 202 -10.37 30.85 -28.04
CA GLU A 202 -9.80 32.15 -27.62
C GLU A 202 -8.28 32.10 -27.33
N ASP A 203 -7.64 30.92 -27.25
CA ASP A 203 -6.23 30.80 -26.84
C ASP A 203 -5.22 30.53 -27.98
N GLU A 204 -5.63 30.52 -29.26
CA GLU A 204 -4.65 30.49 -30.38
C GLU A 204 -3.86 31.80 -30.53
N ARG A 205 -4.23 32.87 -29.81
CA ARG A 205 -3.52 34.16 -29.84
C ARG A 205 -2.37 34.29 -28.83
N ASP A 206 -2.22 33.33 -27.91
CA ASP A 206 -1.14 33.33 -26.91
C ASP A 206 0.00 32.35 -27.24
N GLU A 207 -0.08 31.54 -28.30
CA GLU A 207 0.98 30.56 -28.64
C GLU A 207 2.35 31.20 -28.96
N GLU A 208 2.40 32.45 -29.43
CA GLU A 208 3.66 33.14 -29.73
C GLU A 208 4.44 33.58 -28.47
N GLY A 209 3.75 33.91 -27.37
CA GLY A 209 4.38 34.22 -26.07
C GLY A 209 4.76 32.98 -25.26
N PHE A 210 4.21 31.81 -25.60
CA PHE A 210 4.40 30.57 -24.86
C PHE A 210 5.65 29.78 -25.28
N ARG A 211 6.25 30.07 -26.44
CA ARG A 211 7.47 29.41 -26.90
C ARG A 211 8.71 29.71 -26.05
N GLU A 212 8.66 30.73 -25.19
CA GLU A 212 9.80 31.17 -24.37
C GLU A 212 9.74 30.72 -22.90
N LEU A 213 8.63 30.11 -22.46
CA LEU A 213 8.50 29.60 -21.09
C LEU A 213 9.13 28.22 -20.95
N SER A 214 9.93 28.01 -19.90
CA SER A 214 10.45 26.69 -19.57
C SER A 214 9.32 25.69 -19.35
N ASP A 215 9.50 24.45 -19.78
CA ASP A 215 8.50 23.38 -19.64
C ASP A 215 8.03 23.22 -18.18
N SER A 216 8.93 23.44 -17.22
CA SER A 216 8.64 23.44 -15.78
C SER A 216 7.60 24.49 -15.38
N LYS A 217 7.68 25.70 -15.94
CA LYS A 217 6.73 26.80 -15.68
C LYS A 217 5.39 26.55 -16.34
N ARG A 218 5.40 26.00 -17.56
CA ARG A 218 4.16 25.58 -18.24
C ARG A 218 3.43 24.52 -17.41
N PHE A 219 4.13 23.50 -16.95
CA PHE A 219 3.55 22.47 -16.11
C PHE A 219 3.06 23.00 -14.75
N ALA A 220 3.81 23.91 -14.12
CA ALA A 220 3.36 24.58 -12.89
C ALA A 220 2.08 25.40 -13.12
N ARG A 221 1.93 26.04 -14.28
CA ARG A 221 0.69 26.73 -14.68
C ARG A 221 -0.47 25.73 -14.82
N ASP A 222 -0.25 24.57 -15.43
CA ASP A 222 -1.26 23.51 -15.53
C ASP A 222 -1.69 23.00 -14.14
N VAL A 223 -0.73 22.84 -13.22
CA VAL A 223 -1.01 22.48 -11.82
C VAL A 223 -1.86 23.56 -11.14
N LYS A 224 -1.52 24.85 -11.34
CA LYS A 224 -2.27 25.99 -10.79
C LYS A 224 -3.69 26.06 -11.36
N ALA A 225 -3.82 25.95 -12.69
CA ALA A 225 -5.10 25.91 -13.38
C ALA A 225 -5.95 24.76 -12.84
N ARG A 226 -5.37 23.55 -12.74
CA ARG A 226 -6.05 22.38 -12.17
C ARG A 226 -6.55 22.61 -10.75
N ALA A 227 -5.71 23.19 -9.89
CA ALA A 227 -6.05 23.46 -8.50
C ALA A 227 -7.12 24.54 -8.32
N SER A 228 -7.30 25.42 -9.31
CA SER A 228 -8.33 26.45 -9.29
C SER A 228 -9.75 25.91 -9.55
N HIS A 229 -9.88 24.75 -10.20
CA HIS A 229 -11.18 24.13 -10.44
C HIS A 229 -11.78 23.58 -9.14
N SER A 230 -12.99 24.06 -8.80
CA SER A 230 -13.77 23.65 -7.62
C SER A 230 -14.49 22.31 -7.78
N LEU A 231 -14.41 21.69 -8.96
CA LEU A 231 -15.04 20.42 -9.26
C LEU A 231 -14.24 19.28 -8.61
N GLY A 232 -14.70 18.85 -7.42
CA GLY A 232 -14.16 17.67 -6.74
C GLY A 232 -14.59 17.54 -5.27
N GLY A 233 -14.84 16.31 -4.81
CA GLY A 233 -14.97 16.02 -3.36
C GLY A 233 -16.14 15.15 -2.92
N ASP A 234 -17.09 14.82 -3.80
CA ASP A 234 -18.27 14.01 -3.43
C ASP A 234 -18.16 12.51 -3.77
N VAL A 235 -17.03 12.08 -4.29
CA VAL A 235 -16.86 10.71 -4.82
C VAL A 235 -16.52 9.67 -3.74
N SER A 236 -16.30 10.11 -2.50
CA SER A 236 -15.73 9.23 -1.46
C SER A 236 -16.60 8.01 -1.17
N LEU A 237 -17.94 8.14 -1.16
CA LEU A 237 -18.84 7.04 -0.80
C LEU A 237 -18.83 5.94 -1.87
N LYS A 238 -18.85 6.32 -3.15
CA LYS A 238 -18.77 5.36 -4.27
C LYS A 238 -17.46 4.58 -4.27
N ILE A 239 -16.34 5.25 -3.99
CA ILE A 239 -15.02 4.61 -3.91
C ILE A 239 -14.94 3.65 -2.71
N TRP A 240 -15.49 4.02 -1.55
CA TRP A 240 -15.57 3.12 -0.40
C TRP A 240 -16.44 1.89 -0.68
N PHE A 241 -17.58 2.08 -1.36
CA PHE A 241 -18.41 0.97 -1.81
C PHE A 241 -17.65 0.03 -2.76
N ALA A 242 -16.88 0.58 -3.71
CA ALA A 242 -16.03 -0.20 -4.59
C ALA A 242 -14.97 -1.02 -3.84
N ILE A 243 -14.28 -0.41 -2.86
CA ILE A 243 -13.32 -1.11 -2.00
C ILE A 243 -13.99 -2.24 -1.20
N PHE A 244 -15.19 -2.00 -0.68
CA PHE A 244 -15.97 -3.01 0.02
C PHE A 244 -16.33 -4.18 -0.91
N CYS A 245 -16.77 -3.91 -2.15
CA CYS A 245 -17.00 -4.95 -3.17
C CYS A 245 -15.73 -5.75 -3.45
N GLN A 246 -14.56 -5.11 -3.56
CA GLN A 246 -13.29 -5.82 -3.74
C GLN A 246 -12.97 -6.76 -2.57
N LEU A 247 -13.15 -6.29 -1.33
CA LEU A 247 -12.96 -7.12 -0.13
C LEU A 247 -13.94 -8.31 -0.10
N PHE A 248 -15.19 -8.08 -0.49
CA PHE A 248 -16.19 -9.15 -0.61
C PHE A 248 -15.76 -10.22 -1.63
N PHE A 249 -15.30 -9.82 -2.81
CA PHE A 249 -14.80 -10.75 -3.84
C PHE A 249 -13.56 -11.52 -3.37
N ILE A 250 -12.64 -10.87 -2.64
CA ILE A 250 -11.50 -11.57 -2.02
C ILE A 250 -11.99 -12.59 -1.00
N GLY A 251 -12.99 -12.24 -0.18
CA GLY A 251 -13.61 -13.16 0.76
C GLY A 251 -14.17 -14.41 0.08
N VAL A 252 -14.88 -14.25 -1.04
CA VAL A 252 -15.41 -15.37 -1.83
C VAL A 252 -14.27 -16.27 -2.34
N ILE A 253 -13.21 -15.69 -2.90
CA ILE A 253 -12.03 -16.44 -3.37
C ILE A 253 -11.37 -17.21 -2.20
N LEU A 254 -11.17 -16.56 -1.06
CA LEU A 254 -10.56 -17.19 0.11
C LEU A 254 -11.42 -18.32 0.68
N VAL A 255 -12.74 -18.17 0.69
CA VAL A 255 -13.67 -19.24 1.10
C VAL A 255 -13.62 -20.41 0.12
N ALA A 256 -13.62 -20.15 -1.18
CA ALA A 256 -13.50 -21.20 -2.20
C ALA A 256 -12.17 -21.96 -2.06
N MET A 257 -11.05 -21.25 -1.85
CA MET A 257 -9.74 -21.86 -1.59
C MET A 257 -9.71 -22.65 -0.27
N TRP A 258 -10.35 -22.14 0.78
CA TRP A 258 -10.44 -22.82 2.09
C TRP A 258 -11.09 -24.19 1.96
N TYR A 259 -12.18 -24.24 1.22
CA TYR A 259 -12.93 -25.46 0.95
C TYR A 259 -12.15 -26.40 0.03
N SER A 260 -11.54 -25.87 -1.03
CA SER A 260 -10.74 -26.63 -1.99
C SER A 260 -9.54 -27.33 -1.35
N GLN A 261 -8.80 -26.64 -0.47
CA GLN A 261 -7.61 -27.23 0.18
C GLN A 261 -7.95 -28.32 1.21
N ARG A 262 -9.17 -28.31 1.77
CA ARG A 262 -9.59 -29.32 2.77
C ARG A 262 -9.93 -30.65 2.10
N GLY A 263 -10.60 -30.62 0.95
CA GLY A 263 -10.98 -31.85 0.23
C GLY A 263 -9.84 -32.48 -0.58
N SER A 264 -8.96 -31.68 -1.17
CA SER A 264 -7.77 -32.17 -1.89
C SER A 264 -6.62 -32.50 -0.95
N VAL A 265 -5.70 -33.41 -1.33
CA VAL A 265 -4.51 -33.77 -0.54
C VAL A 265 -3.26 -33.77 -1.43
N ILE A 266 -2.16 -33.16 -0.96
CA ILE A 266 -0.88 -33.18 -1.67
C ILE A 266 0.01 -34.25 -1.03
N PRO A 267 0.44 -35.31 -1.74
CA PRO A 267 1.19 -36.41 -1.12
C PRO A 267 2.46 -35.96 -0.39
N TRP A 268 3.28 -35.12 -1.02
CA TRP A 268 4.54 -34.65 -0.42
C TRP A 268 4.34 -33.60 0.68
N TRP A 269 3.13 -33.03 0.80
CA TRP A 269 2.70 -32.05 1.81
C TRP A 269 1.44 -32.51 2.55
N CYS A 270 1.34 -33.82 2.81
CA CYS A 270 0.08 -34.45 3.23
C CYS A 270 -0.55 -33.79 4.47
N ARG A 271 0.26 -33.41 5.46
CA ARG A 271 -0.20 -32.75 6.71
C ARG A 271 -0.24 -31.22 6.66
N VAL A 272 0.27 -30.60 5.58
CA VAL A 272 0.37 -29.14 5.52
C VAL A 272 -1.02 -28.56 5.26
N TRP A 273 -1.51 -27.81 6.23
CA TRP A 273 -2.73 -27.01 6.11
C TRP A 273 -2.40 -25.63 5.52
N GLY A 274 -3.34 -25.05 4.77
CA GLY A 274 -3.15 -23.70 4.24
C GLY A 274 -2.30 -23.63 2.97
N TRP A 275 -2.03 -24.75 2.30
CA TRP A 275 -1.15 -24.78 1.12
C TRP A 275 -1.68 -23.89 -0.02
N MET A 276 -3.00 -23.83 -0.22
CA MET A 276 -3.61 -22.97 -1.24
C MET A 276 -3.45 -21.49 -0.88
N PHE A 277 -3.66 -21.15 0.39
CA PHE A 277 -3.41 -19.79 0.85
C PHE A 277 -1.96 -19.40 0.72
N PHE A 278 -1.04 -20.28 1.12
CA PHE A 278 0.40 -20.07 0.99
C PHE A 278 0.78 -19.79 -0.46
N TRP A 279 0.34 -20.64 -1.39
CA TRP A 279 0.54 -20.44 -2.82
C TRP A 279 -0.04 -19.09 -3.30
N TYR A 280 -1.28 -18.80 -2.93
CA TYR A 280 -1.96 -17.56 -3.32
C TYR A 280 -1.21 -16.32 -2.81
N PHE A 281 -0.83 -16.29 -1.54
CA PHE A 281 -0.07 -15.18 -0.96
C PHE A 281 1.31 -15.02 -1.60
N ILE A 282 2.00 -16.11 -1.93
CA ILE A 282 3.27 -16.04 -2.65
C ILE A 282 3.08 -15.39 -4.02
N ILE A 283 2.07 -15.78 -4.78
CA ILE A 283 1.75 -15.14 -6.06
C ILE A 283 1.51 -13.64 -5.88
N ILE A 284 0.73 -13.26 -4.87
CA ILE A 284 0.44 -11.84 -4.63
C ILE A 284 1.70 -11.06 -4.25
N ILE A 285 2.54 -11.60 -3.36
CA ILE A 285 3.79 -10.95 -2.97
C ILE A 285 4.72 -10.78 -4.16
N THR A 286 4.89 -11.83 -4.96
CA THR A 286 5.71 -11.79 -6.18
C THR A 286 5.16 -10.79 -7.19
N SER A 287 3.84 -10.72 -7.36
CA SER A 287 3.20 -9.73 -8.22
C SER A 287 3.36 -8.30 -7.72
N VAL A 288 3.21 -8.06 -6.42
CA VAL A 288 3.46 -6.75 -5.81
C VAL A 288 4.91 -6.34 -6.04
N PHE A 289 5.85 -7.26 -5.87
CA PHE A 289 7.26 -7.03 -6.14
C PHE A 289 7.50 -6.71 -7.62
N ASP A 290 6.92 -7.49 -8.54
CA ASP A 290 7.02 -7.26 -9.97
C ASP A 290 6.46 -5.91 -10.37
N ASN A 291 5.30 -5.52 -9.85
CA ASN A 291 4.70 -4.22 -10.08
C ASN A 291 5.53 -3.05 -9.53
N ILE A 292 6.22 -3.22 -8.40
CA ILE A 292 7.11 -2.17 -7.86
C ILE A 292 8.31 -1.97 -8.79
N VAL A 293 8.82 -3.05 -9.36
CA VAL A 293 10.07 -3.10 -10.10
C VAL A 293 9.87 -2.88 -11.61
N ALA A 294 8.68 -3.18 -12.14
CA ALA A 294 8.34 -3.00 -13.55
C ALA A 294 8.17 -1.53 -13.95
N ALA A 295 7.98 -0.61 -13.00
CA ALA A 295 7.90 0.81 -13.29
C ALA A 295 9.18 1.31 -14.02
N PRO A 296 9.07 1.98 -15.18
CA PRO A 296 10.22 2.39 -15.99
C PRO A 296 10.88 3.69 -15.49
N PHE A 297 10.89 3.90 -14.17
CA PHE A 297 11.35 5.13 -13.53
C PHE A 297 12.41 4.83 -12.47
N THR A 298 13.55 5.51 -12.54
CA THR A 298 14.59 5.43 -11.50
C THR A 298 14.10 6.01 -10.18
N HIS A 299 13.42 7.15 -10.27
CA HIS A 299 12.87 7.88 -9.14
C HIS A 299 11.52 8.47 -9.52
N SER A 300 10.56 8.40 -8.61
CA SER A 300 9.29 9.12 -8.72
C SER A 300 8.99 9.85 -7.43
N TRP A 301 8.57 11.11 -7.57
CA TRP A 301 8.07 11.92 -6.47
C TRP A 301 6.58 12.16 -6.66
N THR A 302 5.82 11.97 -5.60
CA THR A 302 4.39 12.18 -5.57
C THR A 302 4.13 13.40 -4.69
N LEU A 303 3.57 14.44 -5.29
CA LEU A 303 3.15 15.65 -4.63
C LEU A 303 1.63 15.60 -4.55
N ARG A 304 1.11 15.69 -3.35
CA ARG A 304 -0.33 15.82 -3.15
C ARG A 304 -0.66 17.30 -3.07
N VAL A 305 -1.41 17.79 -4.04
CA VAL A 305 -1.75 19.21 -4.17
C VAL A 305 -3.20 19.42 -3.72
N ALA A 306 -3.40 20.44 -2.89
CA ALA A 306 -4.69 20.93 -2.43
C ALA A 306 -4.69 22.46 -2.45
N ARG A 307 -5.86 23.07 -2.47
CA ARG A 307 -5.98 24.52 -2.29
C ARG A 307 -5.59 24.87 -0.85
N ALA A 308 -4.71 25.87 -0.68
CA ALA A 308 -4.35 26.35 0.63
C ALA A 308 -5.56 27.01 1.32
N PRO A 309 -5.70 26.86 2.64
CA PRO A 309 -6.67 27.64 3.39
C PRO A 309 -6.40 29.14 3.23
N SER A 310 -7.46 29.94 3.03
CA SER A 310 -7.33 31.38 2.79
C SER A 310 -6.79 32.18 3.98
N LYS A 311 -6.89 31.64 5.20
CA LYS A 311 -6.54 32.37 6.44
C LYS A 311 -5.62 31.57 7.35
N ILE A 312 -4.36 31.42 6.91
CA ILE A 312 -3.29 30.85 7.74
C ILE A 312 -2.42 31.98 8.26
N HIS A 313 -2.31 32.09 9.58
CA HIS A 313 -1.31 32.94 10.20
C HIS A 313 -0.13 32.06 10.60
N ALA A 314 0.98 32.24 9.91
CA ALA A 314 2.26 31.69 10.29
C ALA A 314 2.98 32.72 11.15
N ASP A 315 3.38 32.35 12.37
CA ASP A 315 4.30 33.17 13.16
C ASP A 315 5.60 33.39 12.35
N SER A 316 6.25 34.54 12.59
CA SER A 316 7.36 35.14 11.81
C SER A 316 8.14 34.19 10.90
N ILE A 317 8.21 34.54 9.62
CA ILE A 317 8.84 33.70 8.59
C ILE A 317 10.37 33.75 8.68
N SER A 318 10.94 32.84 9.48
CA SER A 318 12.36 32.49 9.43
C SER A 318 12.75 31.95 8.03
N PRO A 319 13.85 32.46 7.43
CA PRO A 319 14.31 32.05 6.11
C PRO A 319 14.72 30.56 6.05
N GLU A 320 15.13 29.97 7.19
CA GLU A 320 15.50 28.55 7.28
C GLU A 320 14.35 27.57 6.99
N SER A 321 13.09 28.03 7.11
CA SER A 321 11.88 27.22 6.89
C SER A 321 11.44 27.16 5.43
N ARG A 322 11.94 28.09 4.60
CA ARG A 322 11.67 28.07 3.17
C ARG A 322 12.28 26.80 2.60
N VAL A 323 11.66 26.23 1.59
CA VAL A 323 12.08 25.03 0.86
C VAL A 323 12.63 25.45 -0.48
N THR A 324 12.08 26.51 -1.07
CA THR A 324 12.56 27.17 -2.30
C THR A 324 13.56 28.27 -1.98
N ASN A 325 14.26 28.79 -3.00
CA ASN A 325 15.26 29.86 -2.87
C ASN A 325 16.33 29.59 -1.78
N PHE A 326 16.95 28.42 -1.83
CA PHE A 326 18.09 28.05 -0.98
C PHE A 326 19.41 28.28 -1.69
N ASP A 327 20.46 28.27 -0.88
CA ASP A 327 21.82 28.06 -1.32
C ASP A 327 21.95 26.73 -2.09
N ARG A 328 22.11 26.85 -3.42
CA ARG A 328 22.25 25.73 -4.36
C ARG A 328 23.61 25.03 -4.23
N ASP A 329 24.59 25.67 -3.61
CA ASP A 329 25.91 25.07 -3.36
C ASP A 329 25.81 24.03 -2.25
N LEU A 330 24.99 24.30 -1.23
CA LEU A 330 24.75 23.37 -0.12
C LEU A 330 23.78 22.24 -0.49
N PHE A 331 22.74 22.56 -1.27
CA PHE A 331 21.77 21.58 -1.74
C PHE A 331 21.59 21.71 -3.26
N PRO A 332 22.02 20.73 -4.08
CA PRO A 332 21.88 20.83 -5.53
C PRO A 332 20.43 20.84 -6.03
N THR A 333 19.50 20.26 -5.25
CA THR A 333 18.07 20.17 -5.61
C THR A 333 17.17 20.35 -4.40
N VAL A 334 15.93 20.79 -4.63
CA VAL A 334 14.90 20.94 -3.59
C VAL A 334 14.66 19.62 -2.84
N MET A 335 14.72 18.49 -3.56
CA MET A 335 14.53 17.16 -3.01
C MET A 335 15.62 16.81 -1.99
N ASP A 336 16.86 17.25 -2.23
CA ASP A 336 17.98 16.98 -1.32
C ASP A 336 17.84 17.82 -0.05
N ARG A 337 17.36 19.07 -0.16
CA ARG A 337 16.98 19.88 1.01
C ARG A 337 15.87 19.23 1.84
N LEU A 338 14.81 18.74 1.20
CA LEU A 338 13.71 18.04 1.88
C LEU A 338 14.15 16.72 2.55
N LYS A 339 15.14 16.02 1.99
CA LYS A 339 15.69 14.79 2.58
C LYS A 339 16.51 15.07 3.84
N THR A 340 17.36 16.09 3.80
CA THR A 340 18.17 16.52 4.95
C THR A 340 17.29 16.96 6.11
N GLY A 341 16.10 17.50 5.80
CA GLY A 341 15.09 17.87 6.76
C GLY A 341 15.12 19.37 7.03
N VAL A 342 13.94 19.98 7.00
CA VAL A 342 13.77 21.40 7.30
C VAL A 342 13.52 21.55 8.80
N LYS A 343 14.18 22.51 9.46
CA LYS A 343 13.92 22.78 10.88
C LYS A 343 12.49 23.31 11.04
N LEU A 344 11.70 22.62 11.84
CA LEU A 344 10.28 22.93 12.08
C LEU A 344 10.10 23.41 13.52
N ASN A 345 10.34 24.70 13.77
CA ASN A 345 10.15 25.31 15.09
C ASN A 345 8.88 26.18 15.16
N ARG A 346 7.80 25.80 14.45
CA ARG A 346 6.59 26.65 14.38
C ARG A 346 5.31 25.97 14.81
N ARG A 347 4.45 26.77 15.45
CA ARG A 347 3.03 26.49 15.62
C ARG A 347 2.29 27.14 14.44
N VAL A 348 1.40 26.39 13.81
CA VAL A 348 0.52 26.90 12.75
C VAL A 348 -0.83 27.17 13.39
N ARG A 349 -1.35 28.39 13.24
CA ARG A 349 -2.68 28.76 13.70
C ARG A 349 -3.62 28.84 12.49
N PHE A 350 -4.73 28.12 12.57
CA PHE A 350 -5.82 28.16 11.59
C PHE A 350 -6.97 28.97 12.18
N GLN A 351 -7.56 29.88 11.41
CA GLN A 351 -8.76 30.56 11.87
C GLN A 351 -9.95 29.59 11.91
N GLU A 352 -10.66 29.55 13.04
CA GLU A 352 -11.64 28.52 13.43
C GLU A 352 -12.86 28.38 12.48
N ASN A 353 -13.09 29.34 11.58
CA ASN A 353 -14.28 29.40 10.71
C ASN A 353 -13.98 29.33 9.21
N ASP A 354 -12.74 29.03 8.80
CA ASP A 354 -12.42 28.99 7.38
C ASP A 354 -12.85 27.66 6.73
N LYS A 355 -13.97 27.67 6.00
CA LYS A 355 -14.45 26.51 5.22
C LYS A 355 -13.42 26.03 4.19
N SER A 356 -12.50 26.88 3.75
CA SER A 356 -11.43 26.50 2.81
C SER A 356 -10.37 25.58 3.44
N ALA A 357 -10.22 25.58 4.78
CA ALA A 357 -9.35 24.63 5.48
C ALA A 357 -9.82 23.17 5.34
N TYR A 358 -11.08 22.97 4.94
CA TYR A 358 -11.69 21.68 4.70
C TYR A 358 -11.77 21.31 3.22
N SER A 359 -11.03 22.01 2.34
CA SER A 359 -11.06 21.73 0.91
C SER A 359 -10.82 20.24 0.62
N ARG A 360 -11.82 19.60 0.03
CA ARG A 360 -11.83 18.16 -0.31
C ARG A 360 -11.20 17.88 -1.68
N THR A 361 -10.87 18.92 -2.44
CA THR A 361 -10.26 18.80 -3.77
C THR A 361 -8.75 18.61 -3.60
N CYS A 362 -8.31 17.35 -3.56
CA CYS A 362 -6.90 17.00 -3.69
C CYS A 362 -6.67 16.24 -4.98
N PHE A 363 -5.54 16.49 -5.63
CA PHE A 363 -5.05 15.69 -6.75
C PHE A 363 -3.57 15.40 -6.56
N TYR A 364 -3.05 14.42 -7.30
CA TYR A 364 -1.63 14.09 -7.29
C TYR A 364 -0.93 14.72 -8.49
N VAL A 365 0.24 15.27 -8.23
CA VAL A 365 1.23 15.59 -9.24
C VAL A 365 2.36 14.59 -9.07
N VAL A 366 2.69 13.88 -10.14
CA VAL A 366 3.77 12.89 -10.13
C VAL A 366 4.85 13.37 -11.08
N ILE A 367 6.09 13.41 -10.57
CA ILE A 367 7.27 13.76 -11.36
C ILE A 367 8.17 12.52 -11.35
N SER A 368 8.38 11.93 -12.51
CA SER A 368 9.17 10.69 -12.64
C SER A 368 10.40 10.92 -13.52
N VAL A 369 11.55 10.40 -13.08
CA VAL A 369 12.80 10.46 -13.85
C VAL A 369 12.88 9.23 -14.74
N GLN A 370 12.92 9.45 -16.04
CA GLN A 370 13.11 8.40 -17.03
C GLN A 370 14.46 7.70 -16.82
N GLY A 371 14.43 6.37 -16.89
CA GLY A 371 15.64 5.57 -16.91
C GLY A 371 15.52 4.35 -16.02
N ILE A 372 16.39 3.38 -16.31
CA ILE A 372 16.52 2.15 -15.54
C ILE A 372 17.94 2.14 -15.00
N SER A 373 18.09 2.23 -13.68
CA SER A 373 19.40 2.03 -13.06
C SER A 373 19.82 0.57 -13.22
N ALA A 374 21.13 0.28 -13.26
CA ALA A 374 21.62 -1.10 -13.34
C ALA A 374 21.04 -2.01 -12.23
N TRP A 375 20.92 -1.47 -11.01
CA TRP A 375 20.26 -2.16 -9.91
C TRP A 375 18.78 -2.45 -10.17
N HIS A 376 18.05 -1.49 -10.74
CA HIS A 376 16.65 -1.67 -11.10
C HIS A 376 16.48 -2.74 -12.20
N ALA A 377 17.37 -2.74 -13.20
CA ALA A 377 17.41 -3.80 -14.21
C ALA A 377 17.68 -5.19 -13.59
N SER A 378 18.61 -5.28 -12.65
CA SER A 378 18.86 -6.53 -11.91
C SER A 378 17.65 -6.98 -11.10
N LEU A 379 16.95 -6.05 -10.44
CA LEU A 379 15.71 -6.36 -9.73
C LEU A 379 14.60 -6.82 -10.69
N GLN A 380 14.48 -6.22 -11.88
CA GLN A 380 13.50 -6.63 -12.90
C GLN A 380 13.76 -8.07 -13.36
N LEU A 381 15.02 -8.40 -13.62
CA LEU A 381 15.41 -9.78 -13.95
C LEU A 381 15.09 -10.72 -12.79
N LEU A 382 15.46 -10.36 -11.56
CA LEU A 382 15.17 -11.15 -10.37
C LEU A 382 13.67 -11.37 -10.19
N SER A 383 12.85 -10.34 -10.37
CA SER A 383 11.39 -10.42 -10.29
C SER A 383 10.81 -11.41 -11.29
N ARG A 384 11.28 -11.37 -12.55
CA ARG A 384 10.88 -12.32 -13.59
C ARG A 384 11.28 -13.75 -13.23
N MET A 385 12.49 -13.95 -12.70
CA MET A 385 12.94 -15.27 -12.25
C MET A 385 12.10 -15.80 -11.08
N ILE A 386 11.81 -14.96 -10.08
CA ILE A 386 10.94 -15.32 -8.96
C ILE A 386 9.55 -15.68 -9.48
N SER A 387 9.00 -14.91 -10.42
CA SER A 387 7.71 -15.20 -11.05
C SER A 387 7.73 -16.58 -11.70
N ILE A 388 8.71 -16.90 -12.54
CA ILE A 388 8.85 -18.22 -13.19
C ILE A 388 8.90 -19.34 -12.14
N VAL A 389 9.68 -19.18 -11.07
CA VAL A 389 9.80 -20.18 -10.00
C VAL A 389 8.47 -20.37 -9.27
N VAL A 390 7.77 -19.28 -8.95
CA VAL A 390 6.46 -19.33 -8.27
C VAL A 390 5.39 -19.97 -9.17
N PHE A 391 5.39 -19.65 -10.46
CA PHE A 391 4.50 -20.27 -11.44
C PHE A 391 4.78 -21.77 -11.56
N GLY A 392 6.04 -22.18 -11.75
CA GLY A 392 6.43 -23.58 -11.83
C GLY A 392 6.12 -24.37 -10.54
N PHE A 393 6.39 -23.76 -9.38
CA PHE A 393 6.03 -24.32 -8.08
C PHE A 393 4.52 -24.51 -7.93
N GLY A 394 3.72 -23.50 -8.30
CA GLY A 394 2.26 -23.57 -8.29
C GLY A 394 1.72 -24.67 -9.19
N THR A 395 2.20 -24.74 -10.43
CA THR A 395 1.82 -25.79 -11.39
C THR A 395 2.15 -27.18 -10.85
N ALA A 396 3.35 -27.40 -10.33
CA ALA A 396 3.74 -28.69 -9.74
C ALA A 396 2.86 -29.04 -8.53
N LEU A 397 2.54 -28.05 -7.71
CA LEU A 397 1.73 -28.20 -6.51
C LEU A 397 0.27 -28.56 -6.86
N PHE A 398 -0.36 -27.93 -7.86
CA PHE A 398 -1.71 -28.29 -8.32
C PHE A 398 -1.73 -29.60 -9.09
N ALA A 399 -0.71 -29.88 -9.92
CA ALA A 399 -0.57 -31.16 -10.61
C ALA A 399 -0.42 -32.32 -9.61
N SER A 400 0.16 -32.07 -8.43
CA SER A 400 0.31 -33.06 -7.35
C SER A 400 -0.92 -33.16 -6.44
N ALA A 401 -1.95 -32.32 -6.61
CA ALA A 401 -3.11 -32.33 -5.75
C ALA A 401 -4.01 -33.51 -6.10
N THR A 402 -3.96 -34.55 -5.26
CA THR A 402 -4.82 -35.74 -5.37
C THR A 402 -6.18 -35.50 -4.71
N LEU A 403 -7.17 -36.31 -5.07
CA LEU A 403 -8.56 -36.24 -4.57
C LEU A 403 -9.29 -34.92 -4.86
N MET A 404 -8.79 -34.11 -5.80
CA MET A 404 -9.51 -32.94 -6.28
C MET A 404 -10.54 -33.35 -7.34
N SER A 405 -11.82 -33.47 -6.98
CA SER A 405 -12.85 -33.79 -7.99
C SER A 405 -12.90 -32.71 -9.07
N ILE A 406 -13.17 -33.09 -10.32
CA ILE A 406 -13.33 -32.15 -11.43
C ILE A 406 -14.47 -31.16 -11.17
N SER A 407 -15.54 -31.59 -10.51
CA SER A 407 -16.66 -30.72 -10.10
C SER A 407 -16.21 -29.65 -9.09
N ALA A 408 -15.36 -30.02 -8.13
CA ALA A 408 -14.80 -29.07 -7.16
C ALA A 408 -13.82 -28.08 -7.84
N ALA A 409 -13.00 -28.58 -8.77
CA ALA A 409 -12.09 -27.73 -9.55
C ALA A 409 -12.85 -26.75 -10.45
N LEU A 410 -13.90 -27.20 -11.14
CA LEU A 410 -14.77 -26.36 -11.95
C LEU A 410 -15.53 -25.33 -11.10
N MET A 411 -16.03 -25.72 -9.93
CA MET A 411 -16.64 -24.79 -8.98
C MET A 411 -15.64 -23.73 -8.52
N LEU A 412 -14.40 -24.12 -8.18
CA LEU A 412 -13.34 -23.18 -7.82
C LEU A 412 -13.04 -22.22 -8.98
N LEU A 413 -12.89 -22.72 -10.20
CA LEU A 413 -12.66 -21.89 -11.38
C LEU A 413 -13.84 -20.94 -11.66
N ALA A 414 -15.07 -21.44 -11.56
CA ALA A 414 -16.30 -20.68 -11.77
C ALA A 414 -16.54 -19.61 -10.70
N LEU A 415 -15.98 -19.76 -9.50
CA LEU A 415 -16.00 -18.72 -8.48
C LEU A 415 -14.82 -17.76 -8.62
N VAL A 416 -13.61 -18.27 -8.82
CA VAL A 416 -12.38 -17.46 -8.82
C VAL A 416 -12.29 -16.58 -10.07
N LEU A 417 -12.55 -17.12 -11.27
CA LEU A 417 -12.36 -16.36 -12.52
C LEU A 417 -13.34 -15.18 -12.64
N PRO A 418 -14.66 -15.33 -12.41
CA PRO A 418 -15.58 -14.19 -12.48
C PRO A 418 -15.30 -13.16 -11.38
N MET A 419 -14.89 -13.58 -10.17
CA MET A 419 -14.54 -12.65 -9.09
C MET A 419 -13.25 -11.88 -9.41
N ALA A 420 -12.27 -12.54 -10.05
CA ALA A 420 -11.05 -11.90 -10.53
C ALA A 420 -11.37 -10.86 -11.62
N PHE A 421 -12.20 -11.23 -12.60
CA PHE A 421 -12.64 -10.32 -13.66
C PHE A 421 -13.47 -9.14 -13.10
N ALA A 422 -14.46 -9.42 -12.25
CA ALA A 422 -15.27 -8.39 -11.60
C ALA A 422 -14.42 -7.46 -10.74
N GLY A 423 -13.41 -8.00 -10.04
CA GLY A 423 -12.44 -7.22 -9.29
C GLY A 423 -11.70 -6.20 -10.15
N ARG A 424 -11.29 -6.60 -11.36
CA ARG A 424 -10.68 -5.70 -12.36
C ARG A 424 -11.66 -4.65 -12.86
N VAL A 425 -12.90 -5.03 -13.18
CA VAL A 425 -13.94 -4.08 -13.60
C VAL A 425 -14.21 -3.04 -12.51
N VAL A 426 -14.28 -3.46 -11.24
CA VAL A 426 -14.45 -2.55 -10.10
C VAL A 426 -13.23 -1.64 -9.94
N ALA A 427 -12.01 -2.15 -10.12
CA ALA A 427 -10.80 -1.32 -10.10
C ALA A 427 -10.82 -0.27 -11.21
N MET A 428 -11.14 -0.67 -12.45
CA MET A 428 -11.30 0.25 -13.58
C MET A 428 -12.40 1.28 -13.33
N TRP A 429 -13.51 0.88 -12.70
CA TRP A 429 -14.59 1.79 -12.31
C TRP A 429 -14.11 2.82 -11.29
N ILE A 430 -13.30 2.44 -10.29
CA ILE A 430 -12.64 3.39 -9.37
C ILE A 430 -11.80 4.38 -10.17
N ALA A 431 -10.97 3.91 -11.11
CA ALA A 431 -10.13 4.77 -11.95
C ALA A 431 -10.97 5.77 -12.75
N ALA A 432 -12.02 5.28 -13.40
CA ALA A 432 -12.92 6.06 -14.23
C ALA A 432 -13.67 7.12 -13.42
N GLU A 433 -14.23 6.75 -12.27
CA GLU A 433 -14.96 7.67 -11.39
C GLU A 433 -14.02 8.75 -10.81
N MET A 434 -12.80 8.37 -10.44
CA MET A 434 -11.78 9.33 -9.99
C MET A 434 -11.36 10.29 -11.11
N ASN A 435 -11.11 9.79 -12.32
CA ASN A 435 -10.73 10.63 -13.45
C ASN A 435 -11.85 11.55 -13.92
N LYS A 436 -13.11 11.06 -13.98
CA LYS A 436 -14.30 11.81 -14.42
C LYS A 436 -14.50 13.09 -13.62
N HIS A 437 -14.33 13.01 -12.31
CA HIS A 437 -14.60 14.14 -11.43
C HIS A 437 -13.37 15.00 -11.14
N ASN A 438 -12.16 14.42 -11.20
CA ASN A 438 -11.02 15.05 -10.55
C ASN A 438 -9.73 15.14 -11.39
N LYS A 439 -9.66 14.72 -12.67
CA LYS A 439 -8.40 14.66 -13.48
C LYS A 439 -7.20 14.38 -12.56
N THR A 440 -7.28 13.25 -11.88
CA THR A 440 -6.69 13.09 -10.53
C THR A 440 -5.17 13.04 -10.49
N ILE A 441 -4.53 12.85 -11.63
CA ILE A 441 -3.08 12.78 -11.75
C ILE A 441 -2.61 13.68 -12.87
N LEU A 442 -1.79 14.66 -12.54
CA LEU A 442 -0.88 15.30 -13.51
C LEU A 442 0.45 14.58 -13.40
N HIS A 443 0.89 13.95 -14.48
CA HIS A 443 2.16 13.25 -14.51
C HIS A 443 3.04 13.83 -15.61
N THR A 444 4.28 14.11 -15.25
CA THR A 444 5.34 14.52 -16.15
C THR A 444 6.55 13.59 -15.98
N VAL A 445 7.17 13.25 -17.10
CA VAL A 445 8.37 12.44 -17.17
C VAL A 445 9.52 13.35 -17.57
N VAL A 446 10.57 13.37 -16.76
CA VAL A 446 11.76 14.21 -16.95
C VAL A 446 13.00 13.33 -17.13
N LYS A 447 14.04 13.85 -17.79
CA LYS A 447 15.23 13.05 -18.11
C LYS A 447 16.20 12.99 -16.94
N THR A 448 16.27 14.06 -16.15
CA THR A 448 17.27 14.17 -15.07
C THR A 448 16.65 14.50 -13.72
N LYS A 449 17.35 14.13 -12.64
CA LYS A 449 16.96 14.50 -11.27
C LYS A 449 17.00 16.02 -11.04
N LYS A 450 17.89 16.74 -11.72
CA LYS A 450 18.00 18.20 -11.63
C LYS A 450 16.74 18.87 -12.18
N GLU A 451 16.34 18.45 -13.38
CA GLU A 451 15.11 18.90 -14.05
C GLU A 451 13.87 18.59 -13.20
N ALA A 452 13.78 17.39 -12.60
CA ALA A 452 12.73 17.07 -11.64
C ALA A 452 12.66 18.07 -10.47
N GLY A 453 13.82 18.59 -10.05
CA GLY A 453 13.93 19.59 -8.99
C GLY A 453 13.46 20.96 -9.41
N GLU A 454 13.72 21.36 -10.66
CA GLU A 454 13.21 22.60 -11.24
C GLU A 454 11.68 22.56 -11.35
N TYR A 455 11.11 21.45 -11.84
CA TYR A 455 9.65 21.26 -11.83
C TYR A 455 9.06 21.32 -10.43
N MET A 456 9.71 20.66 -9.45
CA MET A 456 9.22 20.66 -8.08
C MET A 456 9.35 22.05 -7.44
N GLU A 457 10.42 22.80 -7.72
CA GLU A 457 10.62 24.18 -7.24
C GLU A 457 9.49 25.09 -7.73
N GLU A 458 9.24 25.10 -9.04
CA GLU A 458 8.19 25.92 -9.67
C GLU A 458 6.80 25.58 -9.12
N ILE A 459 6.50 24.31 -8.86
CA ILE A 459 5.21 23.90 -8.26
C ILE A 459 5.10 24.38 -6.80
N LEU A 460 6.19 24.28 -6.02
CA LEU A 460 6.19 24.64 -4.60
C LEU A 460 6.08 26.15 -4.38
N ASP A 461 6.52 26.96 -5.34
CA ASP A 461 6.43 28.42 -5.31
C ASP A 461 5.06 28.97 -5.74
N ILE A 462 4.13 28.12 -6.19
CA ILE A 462 2.78 28.57 -6.56
C ILE A 462 2.03 29.09 -5.31
N PRO A 463 1.57 30.36 -5.31
CA PRO A 463 0.84 30.92 -4.18
C PRO A 463 -0.56 30.31 -4.06
N GLY A 464 -1.06 30.19 -2.83
CA GLY A 464 -2.39 29.65 -2.55
C GLY A 464 -2.55 28.13 -2.72
N LEU A 465 -1.46 27.38 -2.89
CA LEU A 465 -1.47 25.91 -2.89
C LEU A 465 -0.83 25.33 -1.62
N GLN A 466 -1.43 24.25 -1.14
CA GLN A 466 -0.88 23.37 -0.13
C GLN A 466 -0.38 22.10 -0.81
N ILE A 467 0.88 21.78 -0.58
CA ILE A 467 1.55 20.66 -1.23
C ILE A 467 2.13 19.74 -0.16
N GLU A 468 1.69 18.48 -0.15
CA GLU A 468 2.27 17.44 0.69
C GLU A 468 3.20 16.55 -0.15
N THR A 469 4.50 16.56 0.14
CA THR A 469 5.50 15.74 -0.55
C THR A 469 6.54 15.20 0.44
N MET A 470 6.93 13.94 0.30
CA MET A 470 7.92 13.28 1.18
C MET A 470 7.57 13.37 2.68
N GLY A 471 6.29 13.51 3.03
CA GLY A 471 5.83 13.73 4.40
C GLY A 471 5.96 15.17 4.90
N HIS A 472 6.39 16.11 4.08
CA HIS A 472 6.40 17.55 4.39
C HIS A 472 5.14 18.20 3.84
N VAL A 473 4.48 19.04 4.65
CA VAL A 473 3.38 19.90 4.23
C VAL A 473 3.96 21.29 3.98
N ILE A 474 3.90 21.73 2.73
CA ILE A 474 4.53 22.95 2.22
C ILE A 474 3.43 23.86 1.69
N MET A 475 3.51 25.16 1.97
CA MET A 475 2.62 26.17 1.36
C MET A 475 3.49 27.37 0.99
N GLU A 476 3.35 27.89 -0.22
CA GLU A 476 4.11 29.06 -0.71
C GLU A 476 5.63 28.90 -0.50
N GLY A 477 6.15 27.72 -0.82
CA GLY A 477 7.55 27.38 -0.63
C GLY A 477 8.00 27.23 0.83
N ILE A 478 7.13 27.33 1.84
CA ILE A 478 7.49 27.21 3.27
C ILE A 478 7.04 25.86 3.84
N CYS A 479 7.93 25.14 4.53
CA CYS A 479 7.58 23.89 5.19
C CYS A 479 6.94 24.13 6.56
N PHE A 480 5.68 23.70 6.73
CA PHE A 480 4.90 23.94 7.94
C PHE A 480 4.95 22.77 8.92
N LYS A 481 4.92 21.54 8.40
CA LYS A 481 4.80 20.35 9.24
C LYS A 481 5.41 19.14 8.54
N ARG A 482 6.06 18.29 9.33
CA ARG A 482 6.47 16.96 8.92
C ARG A 482 5.52 15.92 9.51
N ARG A 483 5.05 15.03 8.65
CA ARG A 483 4.27 13.84 8.95
C ARG A 483 5.18 12.63 8.81
N SER A 484 4.92 11.61 9.62
CA SER A 484 5.58 10.33 9.39
C SER A 484 5.09 9.77 8.06
N ARG A 485 6.01 9.35 7.19
CA ARG A 485 5.68 8.79 5.89
C ARG A 485 4.88 7.48 5.99
N PHE A 486 5.09 6.70 7.04
CA PHE A 486 4.53 5.35 7.17
C PHE A 486 3.23 5.28 7.97
N LEU A 487 2.96 6.24 8.86
CA LEU A 487 1.72 6.25 9.67
C LEU A 487 0.69 7.26 9.16
N SER A 488 0.97 7.94 8.04
CA SER A 488 0.01 8.86 7.45
C SER A 488 -1.09 8.07 6.73
N ALA A 489 -2.36 8.36 7.03
CA ALA A 489 -3.49 7.80 6.30
C ALA A 489 -3.40 8.09 4.79
N ALA A 490 -2.79 9.22 4.40
CA ALA A 490 -2.54 9.57 3.00
C ALA A 490 -1.65 8.56 2.26
N THR A 491 -0.84 7.78 2.97
CA THR A 491 0.02 6.76 2.37
C THR A 491 -0.77 5.52 1.93
N TYR A 492 -1.87 5.19 2.61
CA TYR A 492 -2.64 3.97 2.34
C TYR A 492 -3.97 4.25 1.63
N ILE A 493 -4.66 5.29 2.09
CA ILE A 493 -5.98 5.70 1.61
C ILE A 493 -5.85 6.74 0.47
N GLY A 494 -4.65 7.32 0.30
CA GLY A 494 -4.32 8.20 -0.81
C GLY A 494 -5.14 9.49 -0.81
N LEU A 495 -5.80 9.80 -1.93
CA LEU A 495 -6.59 11.03 -2.10
C LEU A 495 -7.78 11.15 -1.15
N LEU A 496 -8.33 10.04 -0.65
CA LEU A 496 -9.49 10.08 0.25
C LEU A 496 -9.13 10.55 1.66
N ALA A 497 -7.85 10.50 2.05
CA ALA A 497 -7.43 10.96 3.37
C ALA A 497 -7.56 12.48 3.44
N LYS A 498 -8.22 13.08 4.42
CA LYS A 498 -8.29 14.55 4.50
C LYS A 498 -6.89 15.18 4.66
N PRO A 499 -6.61 16.33 4.03
CA PRO A 499 -5.32 17.00 4.17
C PRO A 499 -5.09 17.45 5.62
N TYR A 500 -6.12 17.81 6.38
CA TYR A 500 -6.03 18.07 7.82
C TYR A 500 -6.95 17.13 8.60
N THR A 501 -6.45 16.57 9.69
CA THR A 501 -7.30 15.84 10.63
C THR A 501 -8.07 16.85 11.48
N ASP A 502 -9.35 16.57 11.76
CA ASP A 502 -10.19 17.44 12.59
C ASP A 502 -9.56 17.68 13.98
N SER A 503 -8.78 16.71 14.49
CA SER A 503 -8.01 16.85 15.73
C SER A 503 -6.86 17.84 15.63
N SER A 504 -6.19 17.94 14.48
CA SER A 504 -5.10 18.90 14.27
C SER A 504 -5.61 20.33 14.18
N VAL A 505 -6.76 20.52 13.51
CA VAL A 505 -7.46 21.81 13.46
C VAL A 505 -7.94 22.20 14.86
N LYS A 506 -8.64 21.30 15.57
CA LYS A 506 -9.10 21.53 16.96
C LYS A 506 -7.96 21.86 17.92
N LYS A 507 -6.79 21.23 17.80
CA LYS A 507 -5.63 21.54 18.64
C LYS A 507 -5.02 22.91 18.33
N ALA A 508 -4.93 23.28 17.05
CA ALA A 508 -4.44 24.60 16.63
C ALA A 508 -5.36 25.71 17.15
N VAL A 509 -6.67 25.49 17.04
CA VAL A 509 -7.72 26.37 17.55
C VAL A 509 -7.67 26.50 19.08
N LYS A 510 -7.58 25.37 19.82
CA LYS A 510 -7.48 25.41 21.29
C LYS A 510 -6.24 26.16 21.78
N GLY A 511 -5.11 26.01 21.10
CA GLY A 511 -3.90 26.77 21.41
C GLY A 511 -4.09 28.27 21.27
N GLN A 512 -4.83 28.72 20.26
CA GLN A 512 -5.14 30.14 20.07
C GLN A 512 -5.99 30.70 21.21
N LYS A 513 -7.02 29.96 21.66
CA LYS A 513 -7.86 30.39 22.80
C LYS A 513 -7.05 30.54 24.08
N GLN A 514 -6.07 29.65 24.32
CA GLN A 514 -5.24 29.69 25.51
C GLN A 514 -4.22 30.84 25.49
N ASP A 515 -3.70 31.21 24.31
CA ASP A 515 -2.79 32.35 24.16
C ASP A 515 -3.53 33.71 24.21
N SER A 516 -4.82 33.77 23.90
CA SER A 516 -5.63 34.99 24.00
C SER A 516 -6.15 35.33 25.42
N ILE A 517 -6.29 34.33 26.30
CA ILE A 517 -6.80 34.52 27.68
C ILE A 517 -5.86 35.35 28.57
N PRO A 518 -4.52 35.18 28.56
CA PRO A 518 -3.64 35.97 29.44
C PRO A 518 -3.53 37.45 29.01
N MET A 519 -3.81 37.79 27.75
CA MET A 519 -3.76 39.18 27.29
C MET A 519 -4.99 40.00 27.75
N LEU A 520 -6.17 39.37 27.83
CA LEU A 520 -7.38 40.01 28.35
C LEU A 520 -7.26 40.29 29.85
N HIS A 521 -6.72 39.35 30.65
CA HIS A 521 -6.51 39.58 32.08
C HIS A 521 -5.44 40.63 32.40
N MET A 522 -4.42 40.82 31.55
CA MET A 522 -3.48 41.95 31.72
C MET A 522 -4.11 43.31 31.40
N HIS A 523 -5.00 43.37 30.40
CA HIS A 523 -5.66 44.62 30.04
C HIS A 523 -6.75 45.02 31.06
N GLU A 524 -7.42 44.04 31.67
CA GLU A 524 -8.40 44.27 32.73
C GLU A 524 -7.72 44.67 34.05
N ALA A 525 -6.58 44.05 34.40
CA ALA A 525 -5.77 44.46 35.55
C ALA A 525 -5.10 45.84 35.40
N GLN A 526 -4.90 46.33 34.16
CA GLN A 526 -4.41 47.69 33.91
C GLN A 526 -5.53 48.75 33.98
N LEU A 527 -6.79 48.36 33.80
CA LEU A 527 -7.94 49.28 33.92
C LEU A 527 -8.42 49.42 35.37
N GLU A 528 -8.27 48.39 36.20
CA GLU A 528 -8.55 48.48 37.66
C GLU A 528 -7.46 49.21 38.47
N GLY A 529 -6.31 49.54 37.87
CA GLY A 529 -5.23 50.28 38.54
C GLY A 529 -5.41 51.80 38.63
N THR A 530 -6.54 52.34 38.15
CA THR A 530 -6.75 53.80 37.98
C THR A 530 -8.07 54.31 38.59
N GLU A 531 -8.56 53.70 39.65
CA GLU A 531 -9.54 54.35 40.54
C GLU A 531 -8.98 54.43 41.96
N GLY A 532 -8.75 55.68 42.38
CA GLY A 532 -8.19 56.02 43.68
C GLY A 532 -9.14 55.71 44.83
N GLY A 533 -8.65 54.91 45.78
CA GLY A 533 -9.25 54.72 47.10
C GLY A 533 -8.38 55.38 48.17
N VAL A 534 -8.91 56.46 48.73
CA VAL A 534 -8.38 57.26 49.86
C VAL A 534 -8.10 56.37 51.08
N ARG A 535 -6.91 56.49 51.65
CA ARG A 535 -6.54 55.95 52.98
C ARG A 535 -7.11 56.84 54.09
N PRO A 536 -7.65 56.27 55.18
CA PRO A 536 -7.53 56.82 56.51
C PRO A 536 -6.43 56.11 57.30
N SER A 537 -5.68 56.92 58.02
CA SER A 537 -4.71 56.61 59.07
C SER A 537 -5.37 55.93 60.27
N GLU A 538 -4.67 54.98 60.91
CA GLU A 538 -4.63 54.82 62.37
C GLU A 538 -3.52 53.82 62.77
N ASP A 539 -2.49 54.40 63.40
CA ASP A 539 -1.66 54.01 64.55
C ASP A 539 -1.24 52.55 64.89
N PRO A 540 -0.11 52.42 65.65
CA PRO A 540 0.64 51.18 65.80
C PRO A 540 0.45 50.53 67.17
N GLU A 541 0.41 49.19 67.26
CA GLU A 541 0.82 48.51 68.49
C GLU A 541 1.24 47.04 68.28
N SER A 542 2.45 46.77 68.79
CA SER A 542 2.94 45.60 69.54
C SER A 542 2.76 44.14 69.06
N ASP A 543 3.93 43.51 68.98
CA ASP A 543 4.32 42.27 69.66
C ASP A 543 4.06 40.85 69.09
N VAL A 544 5.13 40.36 68.45
CA VAL A 544 5.86 39.07 68.62
C VAL A 544 5.09 37.73 68.40
N PRO A 545 5.81 36.58 68.35
CA PRO A 545 6.04 35.79 67.14
C PRO A 545 5.19 34.50 67.13
N GLU A 546 5.29 33.66 66.09
CA GLU A 546 5.61 32.23 66.24
C GLU A 546 5.46 31.44 64.92
N LEU A 547 6.36 30.47 64.80
CA LEU A 547 6.54 29.47 63.75
C LEU A 547 5.24 28.81 63.24
N ARG A 548 5.21 28.49 61.93
CA ARG A 548 5.09 27.08 61.49
C ARG A 548 5.34 26.84 60.00
N ARG A 549 6.32 25.97 59.76
CA ARG A 549 6.49 25.12 58.57
C ARG A 549 5.20 24.34 58.24
N LYS A 550 4.90 24.13 56.96
CA LYS A 550 5.02 22.79 56.31
C LYS A 550 4.72 22.81 54.79
N PRO A 551 5.19 21.78 54.04
CA PRO A 551 5.22 21.74 52.57
C PRO A 551 4.28 20.66 51.96
N LYS A 552 4.41 20.51 50.62
CA LYS A 552 3.96 19.42 49.69
C LYS A 552 2.72 19.79 48.87
N ARG A 553 2.67 19.51 47.56
CA ARG A 553 3.14 18.29 46.88
C ARG A 553 3.69 18.55 45.48
#